data_AF-A0A3A9ZTH3-F1
#
_entry.id   AF-A0A3A9ZTH3-F1
#
_cell.length_a   1.000
_cell.length_b   1.000
_cell.length_c   1.000
_cell.angle_alpha   90.00
_cell.angle_beta   90.00
_cell.angle_gamma   90.00
#
_symmetry.space_group_name_H-M   'P 1'
#
loop_
_entity.id
_entity.type
_entity.pdbx_description
1 polymer ?
#
loop_
_entity_poly.entity_id
_entity_poly.type
_entity_poly.pdbx_seq_one_letter_code
_entity_poly.pdbx_strand_id
1 'polypeptide(L)'
;MDPMTEARSAGQNDEPGHEGTGHSGTVVVVGPDGRPVGTVQTDEGQGEDPTRLVEQPAKVMRIGSMIKQLLEEVKAAPLDDASRNRMREIHERSIVELKEGLAPELREELERISLPFTEEGAPSEGELRIAHAQLVGWLEGLFHGIQAALVAQQMAARVQLEQMRSGRAALPSGPGGVVPGMPGMGQPQGGEGHGTGQYL
;
A
#
# COMPACT_ATOMS: atom_id res chain seq x y z
N MET A 1 18.81 -56.10 22.63
CA MET A 1 20.12 -55.88 23.26
C MET A 1 20.96 -55.03 22.32
N ASP A 2 21.08 -53.72 22.61
CA ASP A 2 22.32 -52.97 22.40
C ASP A 2 23.35 -53.40 23.50
N PRO A 3 24.65 -53.01 23.51
CA PRO A 3 25.32 -51.91 22.80
C PRO A 3 26.79 -52.19 22.33
N MET A 4 27.42 -51.29 21.57
CA MET A 4 28.69 -50.64 21.98
C MET A 4 29.13 -49.54 20.98
N THR A 5 29.10 -48.32 21.52
CA THR A 5 29.77 -47.06 21.18
C THR A 5 31.27 -47.17 20.85
N GLU A 6 31.79 -46.27 19.99
CA GLU A 6 32.84 -45.23 20.25
C GLU A 6 33.64 -44.94 18.95
N ALA A 7 33.47 -43.83 18.21
CA ALA A 7 33.70 -42.39 18.41
C ALA A 7 35.07 -41.85 17.91
N ARG A 8 34.97 -40.68 17.24
CA ARG A 8 35.95 -39.57 17.02
C ARG A 8 36.82 -39.55 15.76
N SER A 9 36.56 -38.55 14.90
CA SER A 9 37.41 -37.36 14.64
C SER A 9 36.75 -36.48 13.56
N ALA A 10 36.16 -35.32 13.90
CA ALA A 10 36.68 -33.96 13.73
C ALA A 10 36.84 -33.49 12.27
N GLY A 11 36.01 -32.52 11.87
CA GLY A 11 36.03 -31.86 10.57
C GLY A 11 35.02 -30.70 10.52
N GLN A 12 35.35 -29.65 11.26
CA GLN A 12 34.71 -28.33 11.32
C GLN A 12 34.53 -27.72 9.92
N ASN A 13 33.32 -27.21 9.61
CA ASN A 13 33.07 -26.10 8.67
C ASN A 13 31.63 -25.62 8.85
N ASP A 14 31.42 -24.86 9.93
CA ASP A 14 30.23 -24.00 10.10
C ASP A 14 30.60 -22.60 9.61
N GLU A 15 30.03 -22.18 8.48
CA GLU A 15 29.97 -20.77 8.08
C GLU A 15 28.53 -20.27 8.29
N PRO A 16 28.28 -19.34 9.24
CA PRO A 16 27.06 -18.54 9.24
C PRO A 16 27.37 -17.19 8.58
N GLY A 17 26.82 -16.93 7.39
CA GLY A 17 27.11 -15.71 6.66
C GLY A 17 25.99 -15.24 5.74
N HIS A 18 24.95 -14.61 6.30
CA HIS A 18 24.42 -13.29 5.90
C HIS A 18 23.12 -12.99 6.69
N GLU A 19 23.25 -12.47 7.92
CA GLU A 19 22.16 -11.67 8.49
C GLU A 19 22.18 -10.32 7.78
N GLY A 20 21.31 -10.17 6.77
CA GLY A 20 20.99 -8.87 6.22
C GLY A 20 20.37 -8.03 7.33
N THR A 21 21.07 -6.98 7.77
CA THR A 21 20.58 -5.97 8.70
C THR A 21 19.39 -5.24 8.09
N GLY A 22 18.18 -5.78 8.30
CA GLY A 22 16.95 -4.99 8.26
C GLY A 22 17.06 -3.93 9.35
N HIS A 23 17.17 -2.67 8.95
CA HIS A 23 17.16 -1.57 9.91
C HIS A 23 15.73 -1.45 10.43
N SER A 24 15.45 -2.07 11.58
CA SER A 24 14.18 -1.91 12.29
C SER A 24 14.11 -0.48 12.84
N GLY A 25 13.49 0.42 12.07
CA GLY A 25 13.17 1.77 12.54
C GLY A 25 12.24 1.72 13.74
N THR A 26 12.71 2.19 14.89
CA THR A 26 11.86 2.35 16.08
C THR A 26 11.27 3.76 16.05
N VAL A 27 9.98 3.87 15.76
CA VAL A 27 9.26 5.15 15.81
C VAL A 27 8.80 5.38 17.25
N VAL A 28 9.27 6.46 17.86
CA VAL A 28 8.90 6.89 19.22
C VAL A 28 7.68 7.83 19.12
N VAL A 29 6.53 7.39 19.61
CA VAL A 29 5.33 8.23 19.67
C VAL A 29 5.39 9.11 20.91
N VAL A 30 5.46 10.43 20.71
CA VAL A 30 5.51 11.42 21.78
C VAL A 30 4.11 12.02 22.01
N GLY A 31 3.65 11.96 23.26
CA GLY A 31 2.37 12.54 23.67
C GLY A 31 2.39 14.08 23.70
N PRO A 32 1.22 14.73 23.84
CA PRO A 32 1.11 16.19 23.91
C PRO A 32 1.82 16.82 25.12
N ASP A 33 2.24 16.00 26.09
CA ASP A 33 3.06 16.35 27.26
C ASP A 33 4.57 16.17 27.04
N GLY A 34 4.99 15.82 25.81
CA GLY A 34 6.41 15.65 25.45
C GLY A 34 7.03 14.34 25.95
N ARG A 35 6.23 13.42 26.51
CA ARG A 35 6.72 12.13 27.03
C ARG A 35 6.50 11.01 26.01
N PRO A 36 7.44 10.05 25.89
CA PRO A 36 7.25 8.89 25.02
C PRO A 36 6.15 7.99 25.58
N VAL A 37 5.07 7.82 24.81
CA VAL A 37 3.89 7.01 25.19
C VAL A 37 4.03 5.56 24.70
N GLY A 38 4.94 5.31 23.75
CA GLY A 38 5.29 3.96 23.31
C GLY A 38 6.24 3.96 22.11
N THR A 39 6.91 2.82 21.90
CA THR A 39 7.70 2.54 20.71
C THR A 39 6.92 1.60 19.80
N VAL A 40 6.68 2.01 18.56
CA VAL A 40 6.14 1.12 17.52
C VAL A 40 7.33 0.61 16.72
N GLN A 41 7.50 -0.71 16.71
CA GLN A 41 8.40 -1.36 15.75
C GLN A 41 7.69 -1.32 14.41
N THR A 42 8.08 -0.40 13.55
CA THR A 42 7.70 -0.44 12.14
C THR A 42 8.78 -1.23 11.42
N ASP A 43 8.44 -2.42 10.93
CA ASP A 43 9.30 -3.16 10.03
C ASP A 43 9.38 -2.36 8.71
N GLU A 44 10.40 -1.51 8.58
CA GLU A 44 10.61 -0.61 7.43
C GLU A 44 10.93 -1.34 6.10
N GLY A 45 10.68 -2.64 6.03
CA GLY A 45 10.81 -3.47 4.82
C GLY A 45 9.52 -4.16 4.35
N GLN A 46 8.42 -4.10 5.11
CA GLN A 46 7.16 -4.78 4.78
C GLN A 46 5.94 -3.88 4.98
N GLY A 47 6.01 -2.64 4.48
CA GLY A 47 4.78 -1.97 4.09
C GLY A 47 4.15 -2.80 2.98
N GLU A 48 3.22 -3.67 3.34
CA GLU A 48 2.49 -4.53 2.40
C GLU A 48 1.96 -3.64 1.27
N ASP A 49 2.41 -3.90 0.04
CA ASP A 49 2.07 -3.08 -1.11
C ASP A 49 0.54 -3.10 -1.23
N PRO A 50 -0.14 -1.96 -1.02
CA PRO A 50 -1.60 -1.91 -0.93
C PRO A 50 -2.25 -2.35 -2.25
N THR A 51 -1.51 -2.34 -3.36
CA THR A 51 -2.01 -2.85 -4.64
C THR A 51 -2.06 -4.37 -4.71
N ARG A 52 -1.28 -5.08 -3.88
CA ARG A 52 -1.26 -6.56 -3.83
C ARG A 52 -2.47 -7.15 -3.12
N LEU A 53 -3.18 -6.35 -2.33
CA LEU A 53 -4.42 -6.76 -1.68
C LEU A 53 -5.51 -7.14 -2.71
N VAL A 54 -5.44 -6.58 -3.93
CA VAL A 54 -6.40 -6.86 -5.01
C VAL A 54 -5.67 -7.43 -6.22
N GLU A 55 -5.65 -8.77 -6.31
CA GLU A 55 -5.00 -9.51 -7.40
C GLU A 55 -5.60 -9.20 -8.78
N GLN A 56 -6.92 -8.98 -8.84
CA GLN A 56 -7.63 -8.70 -10.10
C GLN A 56 -8.53 -7.44 -10.01
N PRO A 57 -7.95 -6.22 -10.02
CA PRO A 57 -8.69 -4.98 -9.79
C PRO A 57 -9.87 -4.79 -10.75
N ALA A 58 -9.65 -5.05 -12.04
CA ALA A 58 -10.70 -4.91 -13.05
C ALA A 58 -11.88 -5.88 -12.83
N LYS A 59 -11.61 -7.11 -12.38
CA LYS A 59 -12.66 -8.10 -12.08
C LYS A 59 -13.48 -7.65 -10.88
N VAL A 60 -12.82 -7.25 -9.80
CA VAL A 60 -13.46 -6.79 -8.56
C VAL A 60 -14.31 -5.54 -8.81
N MET A 61 -13.80 -4.56 -9.57
CA MET A 61 -14.56 -3.36 -9.92
C MET A 61 -15.82 -3.65 -10.77
N ARG A 62 -15.72 -4.59 -11.72
CA ARG A 62 -16.85 -5.00 -12.56
C ARG A 62 -17.94 -5.67 -11.72
N ILE A 63 -17.56 -6.57 -10.81
CA ILE A 63 -18.52 -7.23 -9.91
C ILE A 63 -19.12 -6.23 -8.92
N GLY A 64 -18.31 -5.37 -8.31
CA GLY A 64 -18.80 -4.33 -7.40
C GLY A 64 -19.82 -3.39 -8.07
N SER A 65 -19.56 -2.98 -9.31
CA SER A 65 -20.49 -2.16 -10.08
C SER A 65 -21.79 -2.89 -10.41
N MET A 66 -21.71 -4.19 -10.72
CA MET A 66 -22.89 -5.04 -10.93
C MET A 66 -23.74 -5.16 -9.66
N ILE A 67 -23.13 -5.46 -8.51
CA ILE A 67 -23.80 -5.54 -7.21
C ILE A 67 -24.48 -4.19 -6.88
N LYS A 68 -23.79 -3.08 -7.13
CA LYS A 68 -24.34 -1.73 -6.92
C LYS A 68 -25.59 -1.48 -7.78
N GLN A 69 -25.57 -1.85 -9.06
CA GLN A 69 -26.75 -1.72 -9.91
C GLN A 69 -27.90 -2.58 -9.39
N LEU A 70 -27.63 -3.83 -9.01
CA LEU A 70 -28.63 -4.74 -8.46
C LEU A 70 -29.25 -4.21 -7.16
N LEU A 71 -28.45 -3.61 -6.28
CA LEU A 71 -28.94 -2.94 -5.08
C LEU A 71 -29.94 -1.81 -5.43
N GLU A 72 -29.64 -1.02 -6.46
CA GLU A 72 -30.54 0.03 -6.91
C GLU A 72 -31.83 -0.54 -7.52
N GLU A 73 -31.78 -1.66 -8.26
CA GLU A 73 -32.99 -2.35 -8.75
C GLU A 73 -33.90 -2.81 -7.61
N VAL A 74 -33.34 -3.41 -6.55
CA VAL A 74 -34.11 -3.85 -5.36
C VAL A 74 -34.74 -2.65 -4.62
N LYS A 75 -34.17 -1.44 -4.75
CA LYS A 75 -34.74 -0.21 -4.18
C LYS A 75 -35.79 0.43 -5.10
N ALA A 76 -35.71 0.18 -6.40
CA ALA A 76 -36.54 0.87 -7.39
C ALA A 76 -37.96 0.31 -7.49
N ALA A 77 -38.14 -1.01 -7.36
CA ALA A 77 -39.44 -1.64 -7.49
C ALA A 77 -39.56 -2.93 -6.66
N PRO A 78 -40.79 -3.33 -6.28
CA PRO A 78 -41.02 -4.60 -5.60
C PRO A 78 -40.63 -5.81 -6.47
N LEU A 79 -40.07 -6.84 -5.85
CA LEU A 79 -39.63 -8.08 -6.47
C LEU A 79 -40.51 -9.26 -6.08
N ASP A 80 -40.82 -10.11 -7.06
CA ASP A 80 -41.47 -11.39 -6.81
C ASP A 80 -40.49 -12.44 -6.23
N ASP A 81 -41.03 -13.54 -5.72
CA ASP A 81 -40.24 -14.59 -5.05
C ASP A 81 -39.18 -15.20 -5.97
N ALA A 82 -39.51 -15.36 -7.26
CA ALA A 82 -38.58 -15.87 -8.26
C ALA A 82 -37.38 -14.94 -8.47
N SER A 83 -37.62 -13.63 -8.57
CA SER A 83 -36.57 -12.62 -8.69
C SER A 83 -35.71 -12.53 -7.44
N ARG A 84 -36.30 -12.65 -6.25
CA ARG A 84 -35.55 -12.67 -4.98
C ARG A 84 -34.67 -13.90 -4.83
N ASN A 85 -35.14 -15.08 -5.27
CA ASN A 85 -34.32 -16.28 -5.35
C ASN A 85 -33.15 -16.13 -6.32
N ARG A 86 -33.39 -15.56 -7.50
CA ARG A 86 -32.33 -15.25 -8.46
C ARG A 86 -31.31 -14.27 -7.88
N MET A 87 -31.77 -13.28 -7.12
CA MET A 87 -30.88 -12.31 -6.47
C MET A 87 -29.98 -12.94 -5.42
N ARG A 88 -30.51 -13.88 -4.62
CA ARG A 88 -29.71 -14.69 -3.68
C ARG A 88 -28.59 -15.45 -4.39
N GLU A 89 -28.91 -16.16 -5.47
CA GLU A 89 -27.91 -16.89 -6.26
C GLU A 89 -26.84 -15.97 -6.85
N ILE A 90 -27.24 -14.79 -7.36
CA ILE A 90 -26.30 -13.81 -7.89
C ILE A 90 -25.38 -13.28 -6.78
N HIS A 91 -25.91 -13.00 -5.59
CA HIS A 91 -25.13 -12.55 -4.45
C HIS A 91 -24.07 -13.59 -4.05
N GLU A 92 -24.47 -14.84 -3.87
CA GLU A 92 -23.58 -15.95 -3.49
C GLU A 92 -22.48 -16.15 -4.54
N ARG A 93 -22.83 -16.17 -5.83
CA ARG A 93 -21.84 -16.27 -6.92
C ARG A 93 -20.91 -15.07 -6.96
N SER A 94 -21.42 -13.87 -6.68
CA SER A 94 -20.61 -12.65 -6.66
C SER A 94 -19.54 -12.71 -5.56
N ILE A 95 -19.87 -13.26 -4.38
CA ILE A 95 -18.88 -13.46 -3.31
C ILE A 95 -17.77 -14.40 -3.77
N VAL A 96 -18.11 -15.54 -4.40
CA VAL A 96 -17.12 -16.49 -4.93
C VAL A 96 -16.20 -15.80 -5.95
N GLU A 97 -16.79 -15.09 -6.91
CA GLU A 97 -16.04 -14.38 -7.95
C GLU A 97 -15.17 -13.23 -7.39
N LEU A 98 -15.63 -12.55 -6.34
CA LEU A 98 -14.84 -11.53 -5.65
C LEU A 98 -13.62 -12.15 -4.98
N LYS A 99 -13.78 -13.28 -4.28
CA LYS A 99 -12.67 -13.97 -3.59
C LYS A 99 -11.54 -14.31 -4.56
N GLU A 100 -11.85 -14.76 -5.77
CA GLU A 100 -10.84 -15.06 -6.79
C GLU A 100 -10.00 -13.84 -7.23
N GLY A 101 -10.50 -12.62 -7.01
CA GLY A 101 -9.81 -11.38 -7.34
C GLY A 101 -9.12 -10.68 -6.16
N LEU A 102 -9.20 -11.25 -4.96
CA LEU A 102 -8.69 -10.68 -3.71
C LEU A 102 -7.52 -11.51 -3.17
N ALA A 103 -6.62 -10.87 -2.42
CA ALA A 103 -5.57 -11.56 -1.67
C ALA A 103 -6.15 -12.43 -0.53
N PRO A 104 -5.43 -13.46 -0.05
CA PRO A 104 -5.91 -14.38 0.99
C PRO A 104 -6.50 -13.71 2.23
N GLU A 105 -5.87 -12.64 2.72
CA GLU A 105 -6.28 -11.91 3.92
C GLU A 105 -7.67 -11.28 3.73
N LEU A 106 -7.91 -10.69 2.55
CA LEU A 106 -9.21 -10.11 2.20
C LEU A 106 -10.27 -11.17 1.87
N ARG A 107 -9.86 -12.35 1.39
CA ARG A 107 -10.80 -13.49 1.22
C ARG A 107 -11.34 -13.93 2.57
N GLU A 108 -10.47 -14.10 3.56
CA GLU A 108 -10.84 -14.49 4.92
C GLU A 108 -11.69 -13.40 5.60
N GLU A 109 -11.36 -12.13 5.38
CA GLU A 109 -12.18 -11.02 5.86
C GLU A 109 -13.58 -11.04 5.24
N LEU A 110 -13.65 -11.17 3.91
CA LEU A 110 -14.92 -11.23 3.19
C LEU A 110 -15.78 -12.40 3.66
N GLU A 111 -15.20 -13.58 3.86
CA GLU A 111 -15.91 -14.75 4.41
C GLU A 111 -16.44 -14.50 5.83
N ARG A 112 -15.64 -13.87 6.69
CA ARG A 112 -16.02 -13.60 8.08
C ARG A 112 -17.18 -12.61 8.20
N ILE A 113 -17.26 -11.62 7.30
CA ILE A 113 -18.31 -10.60 7.33
C ILE A 113 -19.56 -11.02 6.53
N SER A 114 -19.40 -11.89 5.53
CA SER A 114 -20.51 -12.30 4.66
C SER A 114 -21.33 -13.40 5.32
N LEU A 115 -22.55 -13.06 5.73
CA LEU A 115 -23.50 -14.02 6.27
C LEU A 115 -24.33 -14.63 5.13
N PRO A 116 -24.38 -15.97 5.00
CA PRO A 116 -25.21 -16.62 3.99
C PRO A 116 -26.70 -16.41 4.29
N PHE A 117 -27.52 -16.38 3.25
CA PHE A 117 -28.97 -16.39 3.39
C PHE A 117 -29.45 -17.74 3.94
N THR A 118 -30.62 -17.76 4.57
CA THR A 118 -31.28 -19.01 4.97
C THR A 118 -31.69 -19.81 3.73
N GLU A 119 -31.64 -21.14 3.82
CA GLU A 119 -32.09 -22.02 2.72
C GLU A 119 -33.62 -22.12 2.64
N GLU A 120 -34.33 -21.67 3.68
CA GLU A 120 -35.79 -21.71 3.76
C GLU A 120 -36.42 -20.54 3.01
N GLY A 121 -36.71 -20.76 1.72
CA GLY A 121 -37.52 -19.86 0.90
C GLY A 121 -36.74 -18.69 0.28
N ALA A 122 -37.49 -17.75 -0.30
CA ALA A 122 -36.91 -16.56 -0.90
C ALA A 122 -36.61 -15.52 0.17
N PRO A 123 -35.39 -14.94 0.23
CA PRO A 123 -35.09 -13.89 1.19
C PRO A 123 -36.00 -12.69 0.95
N SER A 124 -36.26 -11.94 2.02
CA SER A 124 -36.97 -10.68 1.93
C SER A 124 -36.17 -9.64 1.14
N GLU A 125 -36.86 -8.66 0.57
CA GLU A 125 -36.19 -7.52 -0.08
C GLU A 125 -35.30 -6.75 0.90
N GLY A 126 -35.68 -6.70 2.18
CA GLY A 126 -34.88 -6.09 3.23
C GLY A 126 -33.52 -6.79 3.39
N GLU A 127 -33.54 -8.13 3.48
CA GLU A 127 -32.31 -8.93 3.56
C GLU A 127 -31.44 -8.76 2.32
N LEU A 128 -32.05 -8.77 1.12
CA LEU A 128 -31.31 -8.52 -0.13
C LEU A 128 -30.65 -7.14 -0.13
N ARG A 129 -31.36 -6.08 0.28
CA ARG A 129 -30.80 -4.71 0.34
C ARG A 129 -29.62 -4.63 1.30
N ILE A 130 -29.75 -5.20 2.50
CA ILE A 130 -28.68 -5.18 3.51
C ILE A 130 -27.46 -5.95 3.01
N ALA A 131 -27.64 -7.16 2.48
CA ALA A 131 -26.54 -7.98 2.00
C ALA A 131 -25.78 -7.32 0.83
N HIS A 132 -26.50 -6.75 -0.15
CA HIS A 132 -25.84 -6.04 -1.26
C HIS A 132 -25.19 -4.73 -0.80
N ALA A 133 -25.84 -3.95 0.08
CA ALA A 133 -25.27 -2.72 0.61
C ALA A 133 -24.00 -2.97 1.42
N GLN A 134 -23.95 -4.08 2.18
CA GLN A 134 -22.75 -4.50 2.90
C GLN A 134 -21.58 -4.74 1.93
N LEU A 135 -21.80 -5.52 0.86
CA LEU A 135 -20.75 -5.77 -0.13
C LEU A 135 -20.31 -4.49 -0.85
N VAL A 136 -21.24 -3.64 -1.27
CA VAL A 136 -20.91 -2.37 -1.93
C VAL A 136 -20.10 -1.48 -1.00
N GLY A 137 -20.55 -1.29 0.24
CA GLY A 137 -19.86 -0.45 1.22
C GLY A 137 -18.47 -0.98 1.59
N TRP A 138 -18.32 -2.29 1.76
CA TRP A 138 -17.02 -2.91 2.01
C TRP A 138 -16.06 -2.73 0.83
N LEU A 139 -16.52 -2.97 -0.40
CA LEU A 139 -15.73 -2.77 -1.61
C LEU A 139 -15.33 -1.31 -1.80
N GLU A 140 -16.26 -0.37 -1.60
CA GLU A 140 -15.96 1.06 -1.65
C GLU A 140 -14.91 1.42 -0.59
N GLY A 141 -15.05 0.94 0.65
CA GLY A 141 -14.06 1.13 1.72
C GLY A 141 -12.67 0.59 1.36
N LEU A 142 -12.60 -0.62 0.81
CA LEU A 142 -11.36 -1.24 0.35
C LEU A 142 -10.65 -0.37 -0.70
N PHE A 143 -11.35 0.05 -1.75
CA PHE A 143 -10.74 0.86 -2.81
C PHE A 143 -10.31 2.24 -2.33
N HIS A 144 -11.08 2.88 -1.44
CA HIS A 144 -10.66 4.15 -0.83
C HIS A 144 -9.42 3.97 0.06
N GLY A 145 -9.33 2.87 0.81
CA GLY A 145 -8.16 2.55 1.64
C GLY A 145 -6.89 2.38 0.80
N ILE A 146 -6.97 1.63 -0.30
CA ILE A 146 -5.86 1.43 -1.24
C ILE A 146 -5.43 2.77 -1.87
N GLN A 147 -6.38 3.59 -2.31
CA GLN A 147 -6.08 4.92 -2.86
C GLN A 147 -5.40 5.82 -1.84
N ALA A 148 -5.88 5.84 -0.59
CA ALA A 148 -5.29 6.63 0.48
C ALA A 148 -3.84 6.18 0.78
N ALA A 149 -3.61 4.87 0.84
CA ALA A 149 -2.27 4.31 1.03
C ALA A 149 -1.32 4.67 -0.11
N LEU A 150 -1.78 4.58 -1.37
CA LEU A 150 -0.98 4.97 -2.55
C LEU A 150 -0.64 6.46 -2.55
N VAL A 151 -1.60 7.33 -2.20
CA VAL A 151 -1.35 8.77 -2.08
C VAL A 151 -0.32 9.05 -0.98
N ALA A 152 -0.44 8.40 0.17
CA ALA A 152 0.52 8.52 1.27
C ALA A 152 1.94 8.08 0.85
N GLN A 153 2.07 6.96 0.15
CA GLN A 153 3.35 6.49 -0.40
C GLN A 153 3.96 7.49 -1.38
N GLN A 154 3.16 8.06 -2.29
CA GLN A 154 3.63 9.07 -3.23
C GLN A 154 4.10 10.35 -2.52
N MET A 155 3.41 10.77 -1.46
CA MET A 155 3.82 11.93 -0.65
C MET A 155 5.13 11.66 0.10
N ALA A 156 5.26 10.50 0.74
CA ALA A 156 6.48 10.10 1.44
C ALA A 156 7.68 10.03 0.49
N ALA A 157 7.50 9.45 -0.71
CA ALA A 157 8.55 9.40 -1.73
C ALA A 157 8.98 10.80 -2.20
N ARG A 158 8.04 11.74 -2.36
CA ARG A 158 8.36 13.14 -2.72
C ARG A 158 9.20 13.82 -1.66
N VAL A 159 8.80 13.71 -0.39
CA VAL A 159 9.55 14.27 0.74
C VAL A 159 10.96 13.70 0.81
N GLN A 160 11.10 12.38 0.61
CA GLN A 160 12.40 11.73 0.62
C GLN A 160 13.31 12.26 -0.51
N LEU A 161 12.77 12.46 -1.72
CA LEU A 161 13.52 13.03 -2.84
C LEU A 161 13.91 14.49 -2.59
N GLU A 162 13.05 15.29 -1.97
CA GLU A 162 13.37 16.67 -1.57
C GLU A 162 14.49 16.72 -0.53
N GLN A 163 14.47 15.81 0.45
CA GLN A 163 15.54 15.66 1.44
C GLN A 163 16.88 15.24 0.80
N MET A 164 16.86 14.35 -0.19
CA MET A 164 18.07 13.98 -0.93
C MET A 164 18.62 15.16 -1.74
N ARG A 165 17.74 15.97 -2.34
CA ARG A 165 18.13 17.18 -3.08
C ARG A 165 18.73 18.25 -2.17
N SER A 166 18.10 18.51 -1.02
CA SER A 166 18.59 19.48 -0.04
C SER A 166 19.86 19.02 0.68
N GLY A 167 19.98 17.71 0.97
CA GLY A 167 21.19 17.10 1.51
C GLY A 167 22.38 17.13 0.55
N ARG A 168 22.14 17.05 -0.77
CA ARG A 168 23.19 17.19 -1.80
C ARG A 168 23.59 18.65 -2.03
N ALA A 169 22.70 19.61 -1.78
CA ALA A 169 23.00 21.04 -1.79
C ALA A 169 23.80 21.51 -0.56
N ALA A 170 23.87 20.69 0.49
CA ALA A 170 24.63 20.96 1.71
C ALA A 170 26.09 20.45 1.68
N LEU A 171 26.57 19.90 0.56
CA LEU A 171 28.01 19.64 0.38
C LEU A 171 28.74 20.99 0.29
N PRO A 172 29.57 21.36 1.29
CA PRO A 172 30.30 22.62 1.24
C PRO A 172 31.23 22.56 0.03
N SER A 173 31.18 23.61 -0.80
CA SER A 173 32.30 23.93 -1.68
C SER A 173 33.56 23.89 -0.80
N GLY A 174 34.41 22.90 -1.06
CA GLY A 174 35.50 22.54 -0.15
C GLY A 174 36.40 23.75 0.15
N PRO A 175 36.88 23.90 1.40
CA PRO A 175 37.80 24.96 1.76
C PRO A 175 39.19 24.66 1.20
N GLY A 176 39.47 25.21 0.03
CA GLY A 176 40.81 25.31 -0.54
C GLY A 176 40.70 26.20 -1.78
N GLY A 177 41.33 27.35 -1.88
CA GLY A 177 42.33 28.04 -1.07
C GLY A 177 42.85 29.19 -1.94
N VAL A 178 43.64 30.08 -1.35
CA VAL A 178 44.47 31.12 -1.99
C VAL A 178 43.78 32.31 -2.68
N VAL A 179 43.48 33.33 -1.89
CA VAL A 179 43.83 34.72 -2.24
C VAL A 179 45.30 34.91 -1.86
N PRO A 180 46.25 34.95 -2.81
CA PRO A 180 47.18 36.08 -2.83
C PRO A 180 47.72 36.43 -4.23
N GLY A 181 47.70 37.72 -4.57
CA GLY A 181 48.49 38.24 -5.69
C GLY A 181 47.85 39.40 -6.46
N MET A 182 47.77 40.59 -5.84
CA MET A 182 48.03 41.82 -6.61
C MET A 182 49.55 41.86 -6.81
N PRO A 183 50.08 42.04 -8.04
CA PRO A 183 50.16 43.40 -8.60
C PRO A 183 50.07 43.48 -10.14
N GLY A 184 49.56 44.60 -10.66
CA GLY A 184 49.94 45.06 -12.00
C GLY A 184 48.83 45.63 -12.87
N MET A 185 48.76 46.96 -12.89
CA MET A 185 48.45 47.83 -14.03
C MET A 185 48.16 47.17 -15.40
N GLY A 186 47.05 47.56 -16.02
CA GLY A 186 46.86 47.44 -17.48
C GLY A 186 45.42 47.47 -17.97
N GLN A 187 44.79 48.65 -18.01
CA GLN A 187 43.80 48.98 -19.05
C GLN A 187 44.55 49.47 -20.30
N PRO A 188 43.95 49.56 -21.51
CA PRO A 188 42.54 49.33 -21.87
C PRO A 188 42.34 48.51 -23.18
N GLN A 189 41.06 48.28 -23.52
CA GLN A 189 40.45 48.56 -24.85
C GLN A 189 39.75 47.37 -25.56
N GLY A 190 38.43 47.54 -25.71
CA GLY A 190 37.72 47.28 -26.97
C GLY A 190 37.07 45.91 -27.15
N GLY A 191 35.73 45.87 -27.21
CA GLY A 191 35.01 44.72 -27.77
C GLY A 191 33.55 44.60 -27.35
N GLU A 192 32.69 45.49 -27.85
CA GLU A 192 31.24 45.29 -27.92
C GLU A 192 30.88 44.02 -28.71
N GLY A 193 29.90 43.24 -28.24
CA GLY A 193 29.43 42.06 -28.96
C GLY A 193 28.43 41.17 -28.22
N HIS A 194 27.13 41.52 -28.25
CA HIS A 194 25.97 40.67 -28.58
C HIS A 194 25.93 39.21 -28.02
N GLY A 195 24.85 38.67 -27.46
CA GLY A 195 23.43 38.98 -27.58
C GLY A 195 22.59 37.89 -26.87
N THR A 196 21.31 38.18 -26.80
CA THR A 196 20.19 37.56 -26.08
C THR A 196 19.85 36.11 -26.46
N GLY A 197 19.20 35.37 -25.53
CA GLY A 197 18.48 34.13 -25.86
C GLY A 197 17.82 33.44 -24.66
N GLN A 198 16.77 34.05 -24.09
CA GLN A 198 15.88 33.44 -23.09
C GLN A 198 14.72 32.75 -23.83
N TYR A 199 14.59 31.43 -23.73
CA TYR A 199 13.44 30.69 -24.25
C TYR A 199 12.55 30.21 -23.10
N LEU A 200 11.24 30.37 -23.32
CA LEU A 200 10.14 29.73 -22.62
C LEU A 200 10.00 28.28 -23.07
#